data_AF-A0A851GE33-F1
#
_entry.id   AF-A0A851GE33-F1
#
_cell.length_a   1.000
_cell.length_b   1.000
_cell.length_c   1.000
_cell.angle_alpha   90.00
_cell.angle_beta   90.00
_cell.angle_gamma   90.00
#
_symmetry.space_group_name_H-M   'P 1'
#
loop_
_entity.id
_entity.type
_entity.pdbx_description
1 polymer ?
#
loop_
_entity_poly.entity_id
_entity_poly.type
_entity_poly.pdbx_seq_one_letter_code
_entity_poly.pdbx_strand_id
1 'polypeptide(L)'
;MPAAHLSYNGTNHGSYSGDFSALATNNFAVEFWVRTSNLTQSAISVFQTGNNNNGSLKIGIAGGVWTASYHNVGWIGATDGVGQAVTSGTWTHLAVIRDNGTSTFYIDGVAQSGTSNGTPVHNDSAHLAVNPGGFAGNWFEGDLDEINTFTFVSGVDDPVAALSINAVPEPASTAFLGLSGLVFLLRRRK
;
A
#
# COMPACT_ATOMS: atom_id res chain seq x y z
N MET A 1 12.98 8.19 11.12
CA MET A 1 11.75 8.02 11.93
C MET A 1 11.51 6.52 11.99
N PRO A 2 11.21 5.89 13.13
CA PRO A 2 10.84 4.47 13.13
C PRO A 2 9.58 4.32 12.28
N ALA A 3 9.59 3.36 11.34
CA ALA A 3 8.47 3.06 10.46
C ALA A 3 7.22 2.75 11.28
N ALA A 4 6.09 3.33 10.89
CA ALA A 4 4.85 3.25 11.64
C ALA A 4 3.95 2.15 11.07
N HIS A 5 3.94 0.98 11.72
CA HIS A 5 2.92 -0.04 11.51
C HIS A 5 1.56 0.50 11.94
N LEU A 6 0.57 0.42 11.05
CA LEU A 6 -0.83 0.77 11.31
C LEU A 6 -1.72 -0.45 11.09
N SER A 7 -2.61 -0.75 12.05
CA SER A 7 -3.51 -1.90 11.99
C SER A 7 -4.97 -1.43 12.03
N TYR A 8 -5.80 -1.96 11.14
CA TYR A 8 -7.20 -1.60 10.96
C TYR A 8 -8.10 -2.82 11.06
N ASN A 9 -9.21 -2.66 11.77
CA ASN A 9 -10.14 -3.74 12.13
C ASN A 9 -11.42 -3.75 11.26
N GLY A 10 -11.41 -3.11 10.09
CA GLY A 10 -12.58 -3.09 9.19
C GLY A 10 -13.74 -2.21 9.66
N THR A 11 -13.52 -1.34 10.64
CA THR A 11 -14.49 -0.31 11.07
C THR A 11 -14.01 1.08 10.71
N ASN A 12 -14.83 2.12 10.94
CA ASN A 12 -14.52 3.51 10.58
C ASN A 12 -13.41 4.14 11.46
N HIS A 13 -12.19 3.60 11.37
CA HIS A 13 -11.01 4.00 12.16
C HIS A 13 -9.84 4.47 11.29
N GLY A 14 -10.03 4.59 9.97
CA GLY A 14 -9.04 5.19 9.08
C GLY A 14 -8.90 6.70 9.24
N SER A 15 -7.94 7.28 8.53
CA SER A 15 -7.70 8.72 8.53
C SER A 15 -8.46 9.41 7.39
N TYR A 16 -9.09 10.54 7.71
CA TYR A 16 -9.65 11.50 6.75
C TYR A 16 -8.77 12.74 6.59
N SER A 17 -7.55 12.70 7.12
CA SER A 17 -6.60 13.80 7.12
C SER A 17 -5.29 13.42 6.45
N GLY A 18 -4.78 14.35 5.65
CA GLY A 18 -3.50 14.27 4.94
C GLY A 18 -3.48 15.29 3.81
N ASP A 19 -2.41 16.09 3.75
CA ASP A 19 -2.30 17.16 2.76
C ASP A 19 -1.36 16.79 1.62
N PHE A 20 -1.94 16.50 0.46
CA PHE A 20 -1.23 16.26 -0.80
C PHE A 20 -1.39 17.41 -1.80
N SER A 21 -1.91 18.57 -1.37
CA SER A 21 -2.09 19.73 -2.26
C SER A 21 -0.79 20.23 -2.90
N ALA A 22 0.35 19.98 -2.24
CA ALA A 22 1.68 20.30 -2.73
C ALA A 22 2.31 19.21 -3.61
N LEU A 23 1.68 18.03 -3.74
CA LEU A 23 2.20 16.96 -4.59
C LEU A 23 2.11 17.38 -6.06
N ALA A 24 3.23 17.29 -6.77
CA ALA A 24 3.30 17.66 -8.18
C ALA A 24 2.39 16.76 -9.04
N THR A 25 1.93 17.29 -10.18
CA THR A 25 1.10 16.50 -11.12
C THR A 25 1.85 15.33 -11.75
N ASN A 26 3.18 15.38 -11.83
CA ASN A 26 4.03 14.36 -12.43
C ASN A 26 5.27 14.12 -11.57
N ASN A 27 5.98 13.05 -11.88
CA ASN A 27 7.27 12.67 -11.33
C ASN A 27 7.20 12.47 -9.81
N PHE A 28 6.22 11.67 -9.40
CA PHE A 28 6.02 11.25 -8.03
C PHE A 28 5.75 9.74 -7.96
N ALA A 29 6.01 9.20 -6.79
CA ALA A 29 5.62 7.86 -6.41
C ALA A 29 4.85 7.89 -5.09
N VAL A 30 3.88 6.99 -4.98
CA VAL A 30 3.20 6.62 -3.74
C VAL A 30 3.44 5.14 -3.53
N GLU A 31 3.86 4.76 -2.33
CA GLU A 31 4.11 3.36 -1.98
C GLU A 31 3.73 3.05 -0.53
N PHE A 32 3.46 1.77 -0.27
CA PHE A 32 3.29 1.23 1.08
C PHE A 32 3.31 -0.30 1.05
N TRP A 33 3.59 -0.91 2.19
CA TRP A 33 3.30 -2.32 2.43
C TRP A 33 1.88 -2.50 2.95
N VAL A 34 1.21 -3.55 2.49
CA VAL A 34 -0.15 -3.90 2.91
C VAL A 34 -0.30 -5.39 3.15
N ARG A 35 -1.10 -5.76 4.15
CA ARG A 35 -1.47 -7.15 4.43
C ARG A 35 -2.93 -7.22 4.85
N THR A 36 -3.66 -8.22 4.38
CA THR A 36 -5.01 -8.52 4.89
C THR A 36 -5.31 -10.01 4.85
N SER A 37 -6.09 -10.50 5.80
CA SER A 37 -6.69 -11.83 5.77
C SER A 37 -8.13 -11.84 5.26
N ASN A 38 -8.75 -10.66 5.10
CA ASN A 38 -10.12 -10.52 4.61
C ASN A 38 -10.12 -10.36 3.09
N LEU A 39 -10.23 -11.47 2.37
CA LEU A 39 -10.24 -11.49 0.90
C LEU A 39 -11.56 -11.04 0.29
N THR A 40 -12.61 -10.90 1.11
CA THR A 40 -13.95 -10.52 0.65
C THR A 40 -14.23 -9.03 0.77
N GLN A 41 -13.29 -8.26 1.33
CA GLN A 41 -13.48 -6.82 1.53
C GLN A 41 -13.44 -6.05 0.21
N SER A 42 -14.33 -5.06 0.11
CA SER A 42 -14.37 -4.10 -1.00
C SER A 42 -13.80 -2.75 -0.53
N ALA A 43 -12.50 -2.74 -0.21
CA ALA A 43 -11.79 -1.55 0.25
C ALA A 43 -11.04 -0.88 -0.92
N ILE A 44 -11.78 -0.27 -1.85
CA ILE A 44 -11.19 0.36 -3.06
C ILE A 44 -10.25 1.53 -2.71
N SER A 45 -10.38 2.12 -1.51
CA SER A 45 -9.52 3.20 -1.01
C SER A 45 -8.79 2.75 0.26
N VAL A 46 -7.76 1.90 0.11
CA VAL A 46 -6.76 1.69 1.17
C VAL A 46 -5.92 2.96 1.33
N PHE A 47 -5.57 3.58 0.21
CA PHE A 47 -4.96 4.91 0.16
C PHE A 47 -5.64 5.75 -0.92
N GLN A 48 -5.82 7.04 -0.65
CA GLN A 48 -6.30 8.00 -1.64
C GLN A 48 -5.72 9.40 -1.43
N THR A 49 -5.16 10.01 -2.49
CA THR A 49 -4.49 11.34 -2.42
C THR A 49 -5.44 12.53 -2.25
N GLY A 50 -6.74 12.29 -2.13
CA GLY A 50 -7.73 13.34 -1.97
C GLY A 50 -9.11 12.78 -1.64
N ASN A 51 -10.08 13.68 -1.50
CA ASN A 51 -11.48 13.32 -1.28
C ASN A 51 -12.12 12.64 -2.51
N ASN A 52 -13.45 12.47 -2.51
CA ASN A 52 -14.20 11.81 -3.58
C ASN A 52 -14.28 12.58 -4.92
N ASN A 53 -13.34 13.49 -5.20
CA ASN A 53 -13.25 14.21 -6.45
C ASN A 53 -12.76 13.29 -7.59
N ASN A 54 -13.20 13.59 -8.81
CA ASN A 54 -12.67 12.94 -10.01
C ASN A 54 -11.15 13.15 -10.11
N GLY A 55 -10.41 12.11 -10.47
CA GLY A 55 -8.96 12.16 -10.64
C GLY A 55 -8.14 11.87 -9.39
N SER A 56 -8.74 11.74 -8.20
CA SER A 56 -8.01 11.29 -7.01
C SER A 56 -7.38 9.91 -7.24
N LEU A 57 -6.07 9.77 -7.00
CA LEU A 57 -5.38 8.48 -7.05
C LEU A 57 -5.92 7.59 -5.95
N LYS A 58 -6.35 6.37 -6.28
CA LYS A 58 -6.76 5.32 -5.35
C LYS A 58 -5.86 4.10 -5.50
N ILE A 59 -5.46 3.53 -4.38
CA ILE A 59 -4.86 2.19 -4.31
C ILE A 59 -5.67 1.39 -3.29
N GLY A 60 -6.04 0.16 -3.63
CA GLY A 60 -6.83 -0.68 -2.73
C GLY A 60 -7.23 -2.01 -3.33
N ILE A 61 -8.34 -2.56 -2.87
CA ILE A 61 -8.84 -3.89 -3.25
C ILE A 61 -10.21 -3.75 -3.93
N ALA A 62 -10.36 -4.41 -5.07
CA ALA A 62 -11.64 -4.62 -5.72
C ALA A 62 -11.72 -6.09 -6.18
N GLY A 63 -12.79 -6.80 -5.86
CA GLY A 63 -12.98 -8.19 -6.31
C GLY A 63 -11.86 -9.16 -5.88
N GLY A 64 -11.18 -8.90 -4.75
CA GLY A 64 -10.09 -9.76 -4.25
C GLY A 64 -8.76 -9.60 -4.97
N VAL A 65 -8.60 -8.59 -5.83
CA VAL A 65 -7.32 -8.22 -6.46
C VAL A 65 -6.85 -6.85 -5.98
N TRP A 66 -5.53 -6.67 -5.93
CA TRP A 66 -4.93 -5.35 -5.71
C TRP A 66 -5.17 -4.48 -6.94
N THR A 67 -5.55 -3.23 -6.73
CA THR A 67 -5.97 -2.30 -7.79
C THR A 67 -5.44 -0.90 -7.56
N ALA A 68 -5.25 -0.16 -8.66
CA ALA A 68 -4.98 1.26 -8.64
C ALA A 68 -5.83 1.99 -9.69
N SER A 69 -6.29 3.20 -9.41
CA SER A 69 -7.10 3.99 -10.35
C SER A 69 -7.01 5.49 -10.10
N TYR A 70 -7.46 6.25 -11.08
CA TYR A 70 -7.92 7.62 -10.88
C TYR A 70 -9.44 7.63 -10.80
N HIS A 71 -9.99 8.15 -9.70
CA HIS A 71 -11.43 8.12 -9.42
C HIS A 71 -12.26 8.69 -10.58
N ASN A 72 -13.24 7.93 -11.07
CA ASN A 72 -14.11 8.28 -12.22
C ASN A 72 -13.36 8.70 -13.50
N VAL A 73 -12.07 8.39 -13.62
CA VAL A 73 -11.25 8.68 -14.80
C VAL A 73 -10.84 7.38 -15.47
N GLY A 74 -10.26 6.44 -14.71
CA GLY A 74 -9.89 5.13 -15.24
C GLY A 74 -8.93 4.36 -14.35
N TRP A 75 -8.80 3.07 -14.63
CA TRP A 75 -7.85 2.18 -13.97
C TRP A 75 -6.40 2.50 -14.36
N ILE A 76 -5.47 2.19 -13.44
CA ILE A 76 -4.03 2.18 -13.67
C ILE A 76 -3.62 0.71 -13.62
N GLY A 77 -3.27 0.13 -14.78
CA GLY A 77 -3.10 -1.30 -14.94
C GLY A 77 -4.05 -1.88 -16.00
N ALA A 78 -4.34 -3.18 -15.92
CA ALA A 78 -5.13 -3.88 -16.92
C ALA A 78 -6.58 -3.37 -16.96
N THR A 79 -7.29 -3.66 -18.05
CA THR A 79 -8.72 -3.37 -18.16
C THR A 79 -9.44 -4.04 -16.98
N ASP A 80 -10.15 -3.25 -16.17
CA ASP A 80 -10.78 -3.62 -14.88
C ASP A 80 -9.92 -3.48 -13.62
N GLY A 81 -8.71 -2.92 -13.73
CA GLY A 81 -7.83 -2.71 -12.58
C GLY A 81 -7.21 -3.99 -12.03
N VAL A 82 -7.26 -5.08 -12.80
CA VAL A 82 -6.75 -6.40 -12.40
C VAL A 82 -5.24 -6.33 -12.20
N GLY A 83 -4.83 -6.15 -10.94
CA GLY A 83 -3.51 -6.50 -10.48
C GLY A 83 -3.44 -7.98 -10.09
N GLN A 84 -2.55 -8.31 -9.17
CA GLN A 84 -2.45 -9.67 -8.62
C GLN A 84 -3.53 -9.95 -7.58
N ALA A 85 -3.91 -11.22 -7.46
CA ALA A 85 -4.82 -11.69 -6.41
C ALA A 85 -4.22 -11.43 -5.02
N VAL A 86 -5.06 -10.95 -4.11
CA VAL A 86 -4.67 -10.75 -2.71
C VAL A 86 -4.40 -12.12 -2.09
N THR A 87 -3.19 -12.31 -1.58
CA THR A 87 -2.82 -13.52 -0.83
C THR A 87 -3.07 -13.29 0.65
N SER A 88 -3.93 -14.10 1.24
CA SER A 88 -4.34 -13.95 2.64
C SER A 88 -3.14 -13.94 3.58
N GLY A 89 -3.10 -12.94 4.47
CA GLY A 89 -2.09 -12.81 5.53
C GLY A 89 -0.66 -12.56 5.03
N THR A 90 -0.46 -12.25 3.75
CA THR A 90 0.86 -12.01 3.16
C THR A 90 1.07 -10.50 2.97
N TRP A 91 2.26 -10.02 3.34
CA TRP A 91 2.67 -8.65 3.02
C TRP A 91 2.90 -8.52 1.52
N THR A 92 2.33 -7.48 0.92
CA THR A 92 2.50 -7.12 -0.48
C THR A 92 2.90 -5.65 -0.55
N HIS A 93 3.93 -5.34 -1.33
CA HIS A 93 4.31 -3.96 -1.61
C HIS A 93 3.50 -3.44 -2.78
N LEU A 94 2.82 -2.31 -2.59
CA LEU A 94 2.04 -1.64 -3.63
C LEU A 94 2.63 -0.27 -3.90
N ALA A 95 2.80 0.06 -5.17
CA ALA A 95 3.23 1.40 -5.56
C ALA A 95 2.59 1.88 -6.86
N VAL A 96 2.36 3.18 -6.95
CA VAL A 96 2.06 3.86 -8.21
C VAL A 96 3.14 4.89 -8.47
N ILE A 97 3.82 4.75 -9.61
CA ILE A 97 4.78 5.73 -10.10
C ILE A 97 4.14 6.46 -11.27
N ARG A 98 4.14 7.79 -11.20
CA ARG A 98 3.77 8.65 -12.32
C ARG A 98 5.00 9.34 -12.86
N ASP A 99 5.42 8.97 -14.06
CA ASP A 99 6.57 9.55 -14.76
C ASP A 99 6.11 10.24 -16.05
N ASN A 100 6.39 11.53 -16.16
CA ASN A 100 6.10 12.36 -17.34
C ASN A 100 4.69 12.14 -17.96
N GLY A 101 3.65 12.12 -17.13
CA GLY A 101 2.26 11.98 -17.57
C GLY A 101 1.72 10.56 -17.61
N THR A 102 2.57 9.54 -17.43
CA THR A 102 2.18 8.13 -17.47
C THR A 102 2.26 7.52 -16.07
N SER A 103 1.16 6.95 -15.60
CA SER A 103 1.09 6.25 -14.33
C SER A 103 1.15 4.75 -14.53
N THR A 104 1.99 4.08 -13.76
CA THR A 104 2.19 2.62 -13.77
C THR A 104 2.00 2.09 -12.36
N PHE A 105 1.25 0.99 -12.24
CA PHE A 105 1.03 0.29 -10.97
C PHE A 105 2.05 -0.84 -10.81
N TYR A 106 2.61 -0.96 -9.62
CA TYR A 106 3.62 -1.95 -9.27
C TYR A 106 3.13 -2.78 -8.08
N ILE A 107 3.39 -4.09 -8.15
CA ILE A 107 3.15 -5.04 -7.07
C ILE A 107 4.47 -5.78 -6.85
N ASP A 108 4.98 -5.72 -5.62
CA ASP A 108 6.29 -6.28 -5.25
C ASP A 108 7.42 -5.84 -6.20
N GLY A 109 7.40 -4.56 -6.59
CA GLY A 109 8.35 -3.95 -7.52
C GLY A 109 8.15 -4.33 -8.99
N VAL A 110 7.18 -5.18 -9.33
CA VAL A 110 6.90 -5.60 -10.71
C VAL A 110 5.78 -4.75 -11.31
N ALA A 111 6.06 -4.11 -12.45
CA ALA A 111 5.07 -3.35 -13.20
C ALA A 111 3.93 -4.25 -13.67
N GLN A 112 2.70 -3.84 -13.39
CA GLN A 112 1.50 -4.50 -13.90
C GLN A 112 1.24 -4.07 -15.35
N SER A 113 0.57 -4.94 -16.12
CA SER A 113 0.24 -4.62 -17.51
C SER A 113 -0.75 -3.45 -17.56
N GLY A 114 -0.55 -2.52 -18.50
CA GLY A 114 -1.43 -1.37 -18.69
C GLY A 114 -1.00 -0.15 -17.86
N THR A 115 -1.19 1.03 -18.44
CA THR A 115 -0.82 2.31 -17.85
C THR A 115 -1.99 3.29 -17.95
N SER A 116 -1.90 4.41 -17.23
CA SER A 116 -2.89 5.48 -17.33
C SER A 116 -2.25 6.81 -17.63
N ASN A 117 -2.85 7.54 -18.57
CA ASN A 117 -2.50 8.93 -18.86
C ASN A 117 -3.48 9.92 -18.18
N GLY A 118 -4.37 9.41 -17.32
CA GLY A 118 -5.28 10.25 -16.55
C GLY A 118 -4.51 11.26 -15.70
N THR A 119 -4.99 12.50 -15.66
CA THR A 119 -4.38 13.55 -14.85
C THR A 119 -4.83 13.38 -13.40
N PRO A 120 -3.89 13.22 -12.44
CA PRO A 120 -4.24 13.12 -11.04
C PRO A 120 -4.79 14.44 -10.50
N VAL A 121 -5.67 14.33 -9.50
CA VAL A 121 -6.10 15.44 -8.66
C VAL A 121 -5.69 15.12 -7.22
N HIS A 122 -4.95 16.03 -6.61
CA HIS A 122 -4.52 15.93 -5.22
C HIS A 122 -5.12 17.08 -4.41
N ASN A 123 -5.42 16.86 -3.13
CA ASN A 123 -5.92 17.92 -2.26
C ASN A 123 -5.53 17.68 -0.79
N ASP A 124 -6.03 18.54 0.09
CA ASP A 124 -5.78 18.55 1.53
C ASP A 124 -6.59 17.51 2.33
N SER A 125 -7.37 16.68 1.62
CA SER A 125 -8.37 15.77 2.18
C SER A 125 -8.07 14.33 1.77
N ALA A 126 -6.85 13.86 1.96
CA ALA A 126 -6.48 12.48 1.69
C ALA A 126 -7.11 11.48 2.67
N HIS A 127 -7.24 10.24 2.22
CA HIS A 127 -7.89 9.16 2.96
C HIS A 127 -6.96 7.96 3.07
N LEU A 128 -6.92 7.36 4.26
CA LEU A 128 -6.15 6.15 4.56
C LEU A 128 -7.05 5.15 5.28
N ALA A 129 -7.18 3.94 4.74
CA ALA A 129 -8.01 2.84 5.26
C ALA A 129 -9.52 3.15 5.38
N VAL A 130 -10.00 4.23 4.76
CA VAL A 130 -11.42 4.63 4.72
C VAL A 130 -11.83 5.05 3.31
N ASN A 131 -13.08 4.79 2.95
CA ASN A 131 -13.66 5.26 1.69
C ASN A 131 -14.17 6.71 1.86
N PRO A 132 -13.76 7.67 1.01
CA PRO A 132 -14.33 9.02 1.04
C PRO A 132 -15.85 9.03 0.85
N GLY A 133 -16.53 9.90 1.59
CA GLY A 133 -17.99 10.00 1.58
C GLY A 133 -18.70 9.14 2.65
N GLY A 134 -17.96 8.35 3.43
CA GLY A 134 -18.50 7.68 4.63
C GLY A 134 -19.45 6.51 4.35
N PHE A 135 -19.36 5.90 3.16
CA PHE A 135 -20.15 4.71 2.81
C PHE A 135 -19.84 3.57 3.79
N ALA A 136 -20.84 3.17 4.57
CA ALA A 136 -20.68 2.10 5.53
C ALA A 136 -20.30 0.78 4.84
N GLY A 137 -19.31 0.07 5.39
CA GLY A 137 -18.91 -1.28 4.96
C GLY A 137 -17.71 -1.36 4.01
N ASN A 138 -17.10 -0.23 3.62
CA ASN A 138 -15.92 -0.20 2.75
C ASN A 138 -14.66 0.30 3.49
N TRP A 139 -14.49 -0.11 4.74
CA TRP A 139 -13.29 0.17 5.52
C TRP A 139 -12.26 -0.93 5.31
N PHE A 140 -10.99 -0.57 5.29
CA PHE A 140 -9.93 -1.55 5.18
C PHE A 140 -9.80 -2.34 6.50
N GLU A 141 -9.76 -3.66 6.39
CA GLU A 141 -9.34 -4.56 7.45
C GLU A 141 -7.97 -5.14 7.07
N GLY A 142 -6.96 -4.92 7.90
CA GLY A 142 -5.60 -5.35 7.62
C GLY A 142 -4.55 -4.41 8.21
N ASP A 143 -3.31 -4.63 7.80
CA ASP A 143 -2.15 -3.89 8.25
C ASP A 143 -1.52 -3.09 7.10
N LEU A 144 -0.99 -1.92 7.44
CA LEU A 144 -0.18 -1.06 6.59
C LEU A 144 1.15 -0.75 7.28
N ASP A 145 2.21 -0.61 6.50
CA ASP A 145 3.50 -0.13 6.99
C ASP A 145 4.27 0.60 5.87
N GLU A 146 5.32 1.34 6.24
CA GLU A 146 6.23 2.06 5.33
C GLU A 146 5.50 2.90 4.28
N ILE A 147 4.43 3.59 4.71
CA ILE A 147 3.68 4.49 3.84
C ILE A 147 4.56 5.68 3.47
N ASN A 148 4.86 5.82 2.18
CA ASN A 148 5.79 6.81 1.69
C ASN A 148 5.30 7.45 0.38
N THR A 149 5.67 8.71 0.21
CA THR A 149 5.48 9.44 -1.04
C THR A 149 6.70 10.29 -1.33
N PHE A 150 7.21 10.22 -2.55
CA PHE A 150 8.41 10.94 -2.95
C PHE A 150 8.29 11.50 -4.36
N THR A 151 9.09 12.52 -4.66
CA THR A 151 9.26 13.08 -6.00
C THR A 151 10.63 12.70 -6.56
N PHE A 152 10.77 12.79 -7.87
CA PHE A 152 12.01 12.46 -8.58
C PHE A 152 12.19 13.29 -9.85
N VAL A 153 13.39 13.27 -10.42
CA VAL A 153 13.71 13.91 -11.69
C VAL A 153 13.63 12.86 -12.81
N SER A 154 12.61 13.00 -13.66
CA SER A 154 12.39 12.11 -14.81
C SER A 154 13.63 12.05 -15.72
N GLY A 155 14.01 10.82 -16.12
CA GLY A 155 15.18 10.56 -16.96
C GLY A 155 16.54 10.71 -16.27
N VAL A 156 16.57 11.09 -14.99
CA VAL A 156 17.80 11.19 -14.18
C VAL A 156 17.77 10.17 -13.05
N ASP A 157 16.68 10.16 -12.27
CA ASP A 157 16.49 9.23 -11.16
C ASP A 157 15.84 7.93 -11.65
N ASP A 158 16.11 6.83 -10.94
CA ASP A 158 15.38 5.57 -11.10
C ASP A 158 14.33 5.45 -9.97
N PRO A 159 13.07 5.82 -10.22
CA PRO A 159 12.03 5.77 -9.19
C PRO A 159 11.63 4.35 -8.80
N VAL A 160 11.89 3.34 -9.65
CA VAL A 160 11.61 1.94 -9.33
C VAL A 160 12.64 1.42 -8.33
N ALA A 161 13.92 1.75 -8.54
CA ALA A 161 14.98 1.40 -7.60
C ALA A 161 14.86 2.12 -6.25
N ALA A 162 14.17 3.26 -6.20
CA ALA A 162 13.92 4.01 -4.97
C ALA A 162 12.79 3.43 -4.10
N LEU A 163 11.99 2.49 -4.61
CA LEU A 163 10.91 1.86 -3.85
C LEU A 163 11.46 1.05 -2.67
N SER A 164 10.72 1.04 -1.56
CA SER A 164 11.05 0.35 -0.31
C SER A 164 10.76 -1.16 -0.34
N ILE A 165 10.93 -1.82 -1.50
CA ILE A 165 10.60 -3.24 -1.74
C ILE A 165 11.40 -4.24 -0.88
N ASN A 166 12.53 -3.81 -0.31
CA ASN A 166 13.36 -4.66 0.55
C ASN A 166 13.04 -4.49 2.05
N ALA A 167 12.21 -3.50 2.41
CA ALA A 167 11.80 -3.22 3.77
C ALA A 167 10.52 -4.00 4.13
N VAL A 168 10.53 -5.32 3.94
CA VAL A 168 9.37 -6.17 4.28
C VAL A 168 9.07 -6.03 5.77
N PRO A 169 7.87 -5.53 6.17
CA PRO A 169 7.52 -5.42 7.57
C PRO A 169 7.49 -6.82 8.19
N GLU A 170 8.12 -6.96 9.37
CA GLU A 170 8.38 -8.20 10.12
C GLU A 170 7.68 -9.47 9.58
N PRO A 171 8.41 -10.55 9.21
CA PRO A 171 7.76 -11.84 9.13
C PRO A 171 7.24 -12.17 10.54
N ALA A 172 5.93 -12.26 10.70
CA ALA A 172 5.34 -12.84 11.90
C ALA A 172 5.67 -14.34 11.94
N SER A 173 6.90 -14.67 12.33
CA SER A 173 7.35 -16.02 12.66
C SER A 173 8.55 -15.91 13.59
N THR A 174 8.23 -15.92 14.88
CA THR A 174 8.94 -16.67 15.93
C THR A 174 10.18 -17.41 15.43
N ALA A 175 11.36 -16.85 15.68
CA ALA A 175 12.53 -17.68 15.89
C ALA A 175 12.33 -18.49 17.19
N PHE A 176 11.61 -19.61 17.07
CA PHE A 176 11.73 -20.72 18.01
C PHE A 176 13.16 -21.25 17.90
N LEU A 177 14.07 -20.71 18.71
CA LEU A 177 15.12 -21.54 19.30
C LEU A 177 14.72 -21.78 20.74
N GLY A 178 13.88 -22.80 20.92
CA GLY A 178 13.87 -23.54 22.17
C GLY A 178 15.28 -24.07 22.41
N LEU A 179 16.05 -23.40 23.27
CA LEU A 179 17.08 -24.06 24.07
C LEU A 179 16.47 -24.42 25.43
N SER A 180 15.41 -25.24 25.41
CA SER A 180 15.11 -26.10 26.54
C SER A 180 16.17 -27.21 26.55
N GLY A 181 17.27 -26.93 27.23
CA GLY A 181 18.39 -27.83 27.42
C GLY A 181 19.17 -27.49 28.68
N LEU A 182 18.45 -27.17 29.76
CA LEU A 182 18.98 -27.15 31.12
C LEU A 182 19.40 -28.58 31.49
N VAL A 183 20.65 -28.97 31.20
CA VAL A 183 21.25 -30.18 31.77
C VAL A 183 22.18 -29.77 32.90
N PHE A 184 21.69 -29.94 34.13
CA PHE A 184 22.53 -30.04 35.32
C PHE A 184 23.48 -31.22 35.15
N LEU A 185 24.77 -30.98 34.95
CA LEU A 185 25.79 -31.99 35.21
C LEU A 185 26.45 -31.70 36.57
N LEU A 186 25.80 -32.18 37.64
CA LEU A 186 26.49 -32.47 38.89
C LEU A 186 27.53 -33.55 38.62
N ARG A 187 28.82 -33.19 38.62
CA ARG A 187 29.89 -34.17 38.81
C ARG A 187 30.66 -33.84 40.08
N ARG A 188 30.09 -34.31 41.19
CA ARG A 188 30.85 -34.53 42.43
C ARG A 188 31.79 -35.71 42.19
N ARG A 189 33.10 -35.54 42.37
CA ARG A 189 33.97 -36.62 42.87
C ARG A 189 35.34 -36.12 43.35
N LYS A 190 35.48 -36.29 44.67
CA LYS A 190 36.65 -36.39 45.56
C LYS A 190 37.59 -35.21 45.65
#